data_AF-A0A2K6KZI6-F1
#
_entry.id   AF-A0A2K6KZI6-F1
#
_cell.length_a   1.000
_cell.length_b   1.000
_cell.length_c   1.000
_cell.angle_alpha   90.00
_cell.angle_beta   90.00
_cell.angle_gamma   90.00
#
_symmetry.space_group_name_H-M   'P 1'
#
loop_
_entity.id
_entity.type
_entity.pdbx_description
1 polymer ?
#
loop_
_entity_poly.entity_id
_entity_poly.type
_entity_poly.pdbx_seq_one_letter_code
_entity_poly.pdbx_strand_id
1 'polypeptide(L)'
;MNGKRPAEPGPARVGKKGKKEVMAEFSDAVTEETLKTQVAEAWSRRTPFSHEVIVMDMDPFLHCVIPNFIQSQDFLEGLQKELMNLDFHEKYNDLYKFQQS
;
A
#
# COMPACT_ATOMS: atom_id res chain seq x y z
N MET A 1 -59.45 -29.31 -2.27
CA MET A 1 -58.92 -28.65 -3.48
C MET A 1 -57.70 -27.83 -3.07
N ASN A 2 -56.47 -28.34 -3.25
CA ASN A 2 -55.24 -27.57 -3.04
C ASN A 2 -54.44 -27.59 -4.34
N GLY A 3 -54.53 -26.50 -5.10
CA GLY A 3 -53.82 -26.32 -6.36
C GLY A 3 -52.36 -25.95 -6.12
N LYS A 4 -51.43 -26.80 -6.55
CA LYS A 4 -50.01 -26.45 -6.71
C LYS A 4 -49.84 -25.74 -8.05
N ARG A 5 -49.33 -24.49 -8.05
CA ARG A 5 -48.77 -23.85 -9.25
C ARG A 5 -47.27 -24.19 -9.35
N PRO A 6 -46.73 -24.54 -10.53
CA PRO A 6 -45.29 -24.62 -10.72
C PRO A 6 -44.71 -23.22 -10.93
N ALA A 7 -43.52 -22.97 -10.36
CA ALA A 7 -42.76 -21.74 -10.56
C ALA A 7 -41.88 -21.88 -11.81
N GLU A 8 -41.94 -20.91 -12.72
CA GLU A 8 -41.05 -20.82 -13.88
C GLU A 8 -39.61 -20.43 -13.46
N PRO A 9 -38.57 -20.96 -14.13
CA PRO A 9 -37.19 -20.58 -13.87
C PRO A 9 -36.86 -19.24 -14.56
N GLY A 10 -36.76 -18.17 -13.76
CA GLY A 10 -36.19 -16.88 -14.21
C GLY A 10 -34.67 -16.97 -14.46
N PRO A 11 -34.09 -16.07 -15.28
CA PRO A 11 -32.77 -16.24 -15.85
C PRO A 11 -31.67 -16.11 -14.80
N ALA A 12 -30.64 -16.95 -14.96
CA ALA A 12 -29.44 -16.98 -14.14
C ALA A 12 -28.83 -15.58 -14.04
N ARG A 13 -28.70 -15.08 -12.80
CA ARG A 13 -27.96 -13.85 -12.49
C ARG A 13 -26.52 -14.07 -12.91
N VAL A 14 -26.11 -13.36 -13.97
CA VAL A 14 -24.71 -13.23 -14.39
C VAL A 14 -23.91 -12.79 -13.16
N GLY A 15 -23.03 -13.66 -12.69
CA GLY A 15 -22.18 -13.41 -11.55
C GLY A 15 -21.36 -12.14 -11.79
N LYS A 16 -21.53 -11.14 -10.93
CA LYS A 16 -20.57 -10.04 -10.79
C LYS A 16 -19.22 -10.69 -10.51
N LYS A 17 -18.31 -10.70 -11.49
CA LYS A 17 -16.88 -10.96 -11.24
C LYS A 17 -16.44 -9.90 -10.23
N GLY A 18 -16.22 -10.33 -8.98
CA GLY A 18 -15.68 -9.47 -7.94
C GLY A 18 -14.42 -8.80 -8.45
N LYS A 19 -14.28 -7.49 -8.18
CA LYS A 19 -13.05 -6.74 -8.40
C LYS A 19 -11.96 -7.53 -7.67
N LYS A 20 -11.07 -8.19 -8.41
CA LYS A 20 -9.96 -8.94 -7.83
C LYS A 20 -9.07 -7.88 -7.18
N GLU A 21 -9.08 -7.81 -5.86
CA GLU A 21 -8.20 -6.91 -5.12
C GLU A 21 -6.76 -7.28 -5.49
N VAL A 22 -6.07 -6.34 -6.15
CA VAL A 22 -4.66 -6.48 -6.47
C VAL A 22 -3.94 -6.18 -5.17
N MET A 23 -3.50 -7.23 -4.46
CA MET A 23 -2.68 -7.08 -3.27
C MET A 23 -1.24 -6.91 -3.74
N ALA A 24 -0.72 -5.69 -3.69
CA ALA A 24 0.69 -5.43 -3.96
C ALA A 24 1.51 -5.65 -2.68
N GLU A 25 2.68 -6.24 -2.86
CA GLU A 25 3.66 -6.44 -1.80
C GLU A 25 4.70 -5.32 -1.87
N PHE A 26 5.29 -5.00 -0.73
CA PHE A 26 6.43 -4.08 -0.68
C PHE A 26 7.70 -4.81 -1.13
N SER A 27 8.79 -4.08 -1.37
CA SER A 27 9.97 -4.62 -2.02
C SER A 27 10.55 -5.85 -1.31
N ASP A 28 10.66 -6.96 -2.05
CA ASP A 28 11.27 -8.21 -1.56
C ASP A 28 12.72 -8.01 -1.10
N ALA A 29 13.40 -7.02 -1.65
CA ALA A 29 14.77 -6.72 -1.26
C ALA A 29 14.89 -6.34 0.22
N VAL A 30 13.84 -5.74 0.83
CA VAL A 30 13.83 -5.40 2.26
C VAL A 30 13.23 -6.48 3.15
N THR A 31 12.56 -7.50 2.57
CA THR A 31 12.12 -8.69 3.31
C THR A 31 13.20 -9.76 3.39
N GLU A 32 14.24 -9.65 2.56
CA GLU A 32 15.40 -10.54 2.56
C GLU A 32 16.03 -10.62 3.97
N GLU A 33 16.17 -11.85 4.48
CA GLU A 33 16.49 -12.10 5.89
C GLU A 33 17.88 -11.59 6.28
N THR A 34 18.86 -11.64 5.37
CA THR A 34 20.20 -11.12 5.68
C THR A 34 20.20 -9.61 5.80
N LEU A 35 19.54 -8.90 4.88
CA LEU A 35 19.42 -7.45 4.88
C LEU A 35 18.62 -6.97 6.08
N LYS A 36 17.51 -7.65 6.40
CA LYS A 36 16.68 -7.36 7.57
C LYS A 36 17.47 -7.52 8.88
N THR A 37 18.30 -8.55 8.99
CA THR A 37 19.17 -8.76 10.16
C THR A 37 20.22 -7.65 10.29
N GLN A 38 20.85 -7.25 9.17
CA GLN A 38 21.82 -6.15 9.15
C GLN A 38 21.18 -4.81 9.53
N VAL A 39 20.00 -4.51 9.00
CA VAL A 39 19.24 -3.30 9.33
C VAL A 39 18.85 -3.30 10.81
N ALA A 40 18.39 -4.44 11.35
CA ALA A 40 18.08 -4.58 12.77
C ALA A 40 19.31 -4.35 13.67
N GLU A 41 20.48 -4.87 13.26
CA GLU A 41 21.74 -4.63 13.97
C GLU A 41 22.12 -3.14 13.93
N ALA A 42 22.09 -2.53 12.76
CA ALA A 42 22.45 -1.12 12.61
C ALA A 42 21.46 -0.19 13.37
N TRP A 43 20.18 -0.57 13.43
CA TRP A 43 19.18 0.15 14.22
C TRP A 43 19.47 0.06 15.72
N SER A 44 19.80 -1.14 16.20
CA SER A 44 20.15 -1.40 17.61
C SER A 44 21.42 -0.66 18.02
N ARG A 45 22.45 -0.67 17.17
CA ARG A 45 23.74 -0.03 17.42
C ARG A 45 23.73 1.47 17.15
N ARG A 46 22.66 2.03 16.56
CA ARG A 46 22.59 3.43 16.10
C ARG A 46 23.74 3.77 15.16
N THR A 47 24.03 2.87 14.23
CA THR A 47 25.07 3.05 13.22
C THR A 47 24.44 3.30 11.85
N PRO A 48 25.03 4.18 11.02
CA PRO A 48 24.57 4.35 9.65
C PRO A 48 24.71 3.04 8.87
N PHE A 49 23.78 2.81 7.94
CA PHE A 49 23.75 1.64 7.08
C PHE A 49 23.31 2.07 5.68
N SER A 50 24.14 1.78 4.68
CA SER A 50 23.87 2.18 3.29
C SER A 50 23.89 0.95 2.39
N HIS A 51 22.77 0.68 1.74
CA HIS A 51 22.58 -0.39 0.78
C HIS A 51 21.80 0.16 -0.43
N GLU A 52 21.88 -0.51 -1.58
CA GLU A 52 21.26 -0.05 -2.83
C GLU A 52 19.73 0.14 -2.70
N VAL A 53 19.09 -0.71 -1.90
CA VAL A 53 17.63 -0.72 -1.70
C VAL A 53 17.16 -0.07 -0.41
N ILE A 54 18.07 0.30 0.50
CA ILE A 54 17.74 0.91 1.79
C ILE A 54 18.92 1.71 2.34
N VAL A 55 18.65 2.94 2.75
CA VAL A 55 19.63 3.81 3.41
C VAL A 55 19.08 4.20 4.77
N MET A 56 19.87 4.01 5.81
CA MET A 56 19.56 4.39 7.18
C MET A 56 20.67 5.26 7.73
N ASP A 57 20.33 6.46 8.17
CA ASP A 57 21.26 7.46 8.68
C ASP A 57 20.81 7.96 10.05
N MET A 58 21.74 8.50 10.83
CA MET A 58 21.57 8.86 12.23
C MET A 58 21.67 10.36 12.49
N ASP A 59 22.14 11.14 11.52
CA ASP A 59 22.32 12.60 11.63
C ASP A 59 21.21 13.35 10.86
N PRO A 60 20.47 14.30 11.46
CA PRO A 60 20.46 14.73 12.87
C PRO A 60 19.67 13.82 13.81
N PHE A 61 18.92 12.86 13.25
CA PHE A 61 18.21 11.81 13.98
C PHE A 61 18.09 10.57 13.08
N LEU A 62 17.74 9.43 13.69
CA LEU A 62 17.56 8.18 12.96
C LEU A 62 16.44 8.32 11.93
N HIS A 63 16.79 8.18 10.65
CA HIS A 63 15.85 8.14 9.55
C HIS A 63 16.26 7.07 8.53
N CYS A 64 15.28 6.58 7.77
CA CYS A 64 15.47 5.51 6.80
C CYS A 64 14.74 5.85 5.49
N VAL A 65 15.37 5.53 4.37
CA VAL A 65 14.87 5.76 3.02
C VAL A 65 14.92 4.44 2.26
N ILE A 66 13.75 3.99 1.81
CA ILE A 66 13.58 2.78 0.98
C ILE A 66 13.10 3.24 -0.40
N PRO A 67 13.99 3.37 -1.40
CA PRO A 67 13.57 3.61 -2.79
C PRO A 67 12.78 2.41 -3.32
N ASN A 68 11.88 2.66 -4.28
CA ASN A 68 11.08 1.63 -4.93
C ASN A 68 10.33 0.71 -3.93
N PHE A 69 9.70 1.33 -2.92
CA PHE A 69 9.05 0.62 -1.82
C PHE A 69 8.00 -0.39 -2.29
N ILE A 70 7.26 -0.09 -3.34
CA ILE A 70 6.34 -1.04 -4.02
C ILE A 70 6.89 -1.28 -5.42
N GLN A 71 7.06 -2.54 -5.80
CA GLN A 71 7.64 -2.90 -7.11
C GLN A 71 6.61 -2.86 -8.25
N SER A 72 5.33 -3.09 -7.93
CA SER A 72 4.26 -3.10 -8.92
C SER A 72 3.87 -1.68 -9.33
N GLN A 73 4.35 -1.25 -10.50
CA GLN A 73 4.04 0.07 -11.05
C GLN A 73 2.55 0.22 -11.38
N ASP A 74 1.92 -0.82 -11.94
CA ASP A 74 0.48 -0.84 -12.22
C ASP A 74 -0.35 -0.59 -10.96
N PHE A 75 0.10 -1.12 -9.81
CA PHE A 75 -0.55 -0.87 -8.53
C PHE A 75 -0.36 0.59 -8.08
N LEU A 76 0.84 1.16 -8.24
CA LEU A 76 1.10 2.56 -7.91
C LEU A 76 0.26 3.52 -8.75
N GLU A 77 0.10 3.25 -10.05
CA GLU A 77 -0.76 4.04 -10.93
C GLU A 77 -2.24 3.93 -10.52
N GLY A 78 -2.69 2.72 -10.16
CA GLY A 78 -4.03 2.49 -9.62
C GLY A 78 -4.26 3.25 -8.31
N LEU A 79 -3.31 3.17 -7.38
CA LEU A 79 -3.36 3.86 -6.09
C LEU A 79 -3.37 5.38 -6.27
N GLN A 80 -2.50 5.91 -7.14
CA GLN A 80 -2.48 7.34 -7.47
C GLN A 80 -3.84 7.78 -8.02
N LYS A 81 -4.42 7.03 -8.94
CA LYS A 81 -5.73 7.34 -9.53
C LYS A 81 -6.84 7.33 -8.47
N GLU A 82 -6.80 6.39 -7.54
CA GLU A 82 -7.76 6.33 -6.44
C GLU A 82 -7.59 7.52 -5.48
N LEU A 83 -6.35 7.87 -5.09
CA LEU A 83 -6.07 9.02 -4.22
C LEU A 83 -6.47 10.35 -4.85
N MET A 84 -6.21 10.56 -6.15
CA MET A 84 -6.57 11.80 -6.84
C MET A 84 -8.08 11.98 -7.03
N ASN A 85 -8.86 10.91 -6.86
CA ASN A 85 -10.33 10.96 -6.92
C ASN A 85 -10.98 11.22 -5.55
N LEU A 86 -10.20 11.39 -4.49
CA LEU A 86 -10.71 11.76 -3.17
C LEU A 86 -10.99 13.27 -3.11
N ASP A 87 -11.86 13.66 -2.18
CA ASP A 87 -12.10 15.06 -1.87
C ASP A 87 -10.97 15.58 -0.96
N PHE A 88 -10.22 16.56 -1.45
CA PHE A 88 -9.14 17.18 -0.68
C PHE A 88 -9.63 18.45 0.02
N HIS A 89 -9.35 18.53 1.31
CA HIS A 89 -9.69 19.68 2.14
C HIS A 89 -8.44 20.43 2.56
N GLU A 90 -8.50 21.76 2.50
CA GLU A 90 -7.41 22.61 2.97
C GLU A 90 -7.29 22.51 4.50
N LYS A 91 -6.06 22.24 4.95
CA LYS A 91 -5.69 22.27 6.36
C LYS A 91 -4.67 23.38 6.54
N TYR A 92 -5.06 24.36 7.36
CA TYR A 92 -4.26 25.55 7.61
C TYR A 92 -4.24 25.88 9.11
N ASN A 93 -3.04 26.03 9.64
CA ASN A 93 -2.79 26.60 10.94
C ASN A 93 -1.43 27.32 10.94
N ASP A 94 -0.97 27.70 12.12
CA ASP A 94 0.34 28.32 12.36
C ASP A 94 1.52 27.43 11.94
N LEU A 95 1.37 26.10 12.02
CA LEU A 95 2.43 25.13 11.72
C LEU A 95 2.49 24.74 10.23
N TYR A 96 1.35 24.66 9.56
CA TYR A 96 1.26 24.09 8.21
C TYR A 96 0.16 24.68 7.34
N LYS A 97 0.34 24.50 6.02
CA LYS A 97 -0.66 24.74 4.99
C LYS A 97 -0.56 23.68 3.90
N PHE A 98 -1.52 22.74 3.85
CA PHE A 98 -1.56 21.69 2.82
C PHE A 98 -3.00 21.19 2.58
N GLN A 99 -3.17 20.33 1.57
CA GLN A 99 -4.44 19.66 1.28
C GLN A 99 -4.39 18.21 1.77
N GLN A 100 -5.41 17.77 2.50
CA GLN A 100 -5.54 16.40 2.97
C GLN A 100 -6.83 15.79 2.43
N SER A 101 -6.72 14.59 1.84
CA SER A 101 -7.85 13.72 1.47
C SER A 101 -8.58 13.14 2.67
#